data_AF-A0A5C8S2R5-F1
#
_entry.id   AF-A0A5C8S2R5-F1
#
_cell.length_a   1.000
_cell.length_b   1.000
_cell.length_c   1.000
_cell.angle_alpha   90.00
_cell.angle_beta   90.00
_cell.angle_gamma   90.00
#
_symmetry.space_group_name_H-M   'P 1'
#
loop_
_entity.id
_entity.type
_entity.pdbx_description
1 polymer ?
#
loop_
_entity_poly.entity_id
_entity_poly.type
_entity_poly.pdbx_seq_one_letter_code
_entity_poly.pdbx_strand_id
1 'polypeptide(L)' 'MPADSLLEQNETLRRLAEALDMEPTAFHDDSVSDLSQTMELLRLWQGVTDQQDRAKVLAMVKAITHTFASRA' A
#
# COMPACT_ATOMS: atom_id res chain seq x y z
N MET A 1 23.36 -7.32 0.22
CA MET A 1 22.10 -6.70 0.66
C MET A 1 21.98 -6.93 2.16
N PRO A 2 22.00 -5.89 3.01
CA PRO A 2 22.00 -6.08 4.46
C PRO A 2 20.58 -6.42 4.94
N ALA A 3 20.48 -7.36 5.88
CA ALA A 3 19.22 -7.91 6.40
C ALA A 3 18.28 -6.86 7.02
N ASP A 4 18.82 -5.74 7.49
CA ASP A 4 18.07 -4.65 8.09
C ASP A 4 17.05 -4.02 7.14
N SER A 5 17.36 -3.98 5.84
CA SER A 5 16.50 -3.36 4.83
C SER A 5 15.21 -4.16 4.57
N LEU A 6 15.24 -5.49 4.79
CA LEU A 6 14.05 -6.35 4.64
C LEU A 6 13.10 -6.26 5.84
N LEU A 7 13.64 -5.97 7.03
CA LEU A 7 12.85 -5.75 8.25
C LEU A 7 12.11 -4.41 8.20
N GLU A 8 12.79 -3.35 7.74
CA GLU A 8 12.16 -2.03 7.54
C GLU A 8 11.06 -2.05 6.47
N GLN A 9 11.26 -2.81 5.39
CA GLN A 9 10.25 -3.04 4.36
C GLN A 9 9.02 -3.77 4.92
N ASN A 10 9.21 -4.80 5.75
CA ASN A 10 8.12 -5.51 6.40
C ASN A 10 7.30 -4.62 7.33
N GLU A 11 7.96 -3.78 8.14
CA GLU A 11 7.28 -2.84 9.03
C GLU A 11 6.48 -1.78 8.25
N THR A 12 7.03 -1.32 7.12
CA THR A 12 6.35 -0.34 6.26
C THR A 12 5.11 -0.96 5.60
N LEU A 13 5.23 -2.17 5.05
CA LEU A 13 4.11 -2.90 4.44
C LEU A 13 3.02 -3.21 5.46
N ARG A 14 3.39 -3.52 6.70
CA ARG A 14 2.44 -3.77 7.78
C ARG A 14 1.62 -2.51 8.11
N ARG A 15 2.26 -1.35 8.23
CA ARG A 15 1.55 -0.08 8.48
C ARG A 15 0.62 0.31 7.33
N LEU A 16 1.00 -0.01 6.10
CA LEU A 16 0.15 0.20 4.93
C LEU A 16 -1.06 -0.74 4.95
N ALA A 17 -0.87 -2.02 5.27
CA ALA A 17 -1.95 -2.98 5.45
C ALA A 17 -2.95 -2.51 6.52
N GLU A 18 -2.46 -2.05 7.68
CA GLU A 18 -3.30 -1.48 8.75
C GLU A 18 -4.06 -0.22 8.27
N ALA A 19 -3.44 0.65 7.47
CA ALA A 19 -4.10 1.85 6.96
C ALA A 19 -5.17 1.57 5.88
N LEU A 20 -5.00 0.47 5.14
CA LEU A 20 -5.86 0.04 4.05
C LEU A 20 -6.92 -1.00 4.49
N ASP A 21 -6.92 -1.38 5.77
CA ASP A 21 -7.78 -2.42 6.35
C ASP A 21 -7.68 -3.75 5.58
N MET A 22 -6.44 -4.16 5.27
CA MET A 22 -6.14 -5.39 4.53
C MET A 22 -5.10 -6.25 5.25
N GLU A 23 -5.07 -7.55 4.94
CA GLU A 23 -4.09 -8.46 5.51
C GLU A 23 -2.71 -8.26 4.86
N PRO A 24 -1.59 -8.20 5.63
CA PRO A 24 -0.25 -8.01 5.06
C PRO A 24 0.19 -9.08 4.05
N THR A 25 -0.38 -10.28 4.15
CA THR A 25 -0.17 -11.41 3.24
C THR A 25 -0.72 -11.14 1.84
N ALA A 26 -1.68 -10.22 1.69
CA ALA A 26 -2.24 -9.84 0.38
C ALA A 26 -1.22 -9.12 -0.51
N PHE A 27 -0.13 -8.55 0.03
CA PHE A 27 0.98 -8.02 -0.77
C PHE A 27 1.86 -9.13 -1.40
N HIS A 28 1.74 -10.37 -0.90
CA HIS A 28 2.54 -11.52 -1.31
C HIS A 28 1.73 -12.54 -2.13
N ASP A 29 0.49 -12.20 -2.50
CA ASP A 29 -0.30 -13.05 -3.38
C ASP A 29 0.23 -12.93 -4.82
N ASP A 30 0.99 -13.93 -5.24
CA ASP A 30 1.60 -14.03 -6.57
C ASP A 30 0.56 -14.04 -7.70
N SER A 31 -0.71 -14.31 -7.41
CA SER A 31 -1.80 -14.22 -8.40
C SER A 31 -2.27 -12.79 -8.68
N VAL A 32 -1.92 -11.85 -7.78
CA VAL A 32 -2.28 -10.42 -7.82
C VAL A 32 -1.06 -9.54 -8.08
N SER A 33 0.16 -10.08 -7.92
CA SER A 33 1.39 -9.31 -7.92
C SER A 33 1.89 -9.01 -9.34
N ASP A 34 1.59 -7.82 -9.84
CA ASP A 34 2.61 -7.12 -10.62
C ASP A 34 3.45 -6.32 -9.63
N LEU A 35 4.43 -7.00 -9.01
CA LEU A 35 5.35 -6.42 -8.04
C LEU A 35 5.95 -5.09 -8.55
N SER A 36 6.18 -4.98 -9.86
CA SER A 36 6.67 -3.75 -10.48
C SER A 36 5.68 -2.60 -10.35
N GLN A 37 4.38 -2.86 -10.52
CA GLN A 37 3.33 -1.86 -10.36
C GLN A 37 3.16 -1.44 -8.90
N THR A 38 3.19 -2.40 -7.97
CA THR A 38 3.13 -2.12 -6.53
C THR A 38 4.32 -1.28 -6.06
N MET A 39 5.54 -1.63 -6.51
CA MET A 39 6.74 -0.85 -6.19
C MET A 39 6.67 0.58 -6.75
N GLU A 40 6.18 0.74 -7.98
CA GLU A 40 6.03 2.08 -8.57
C GLU A 40 4.98 2.91 -7.81
N LEU A 41 3.87 2.30 -7.38
CA LEU A 41 2.86 2.95 -6.55
C LEU A 41 3.43 3.42 -5.21
N LEU A 42 4.26 2.60 -4.55
CA LEU A 42 4.95 2.96 -3.31
C LEU A 42 5.98 4.08 -3.54
N ARG A 43 6.70 4.05 -4.66
CA ARG A 43 7.64 5.12 -5.04
C ARG A 43 6.91 6.44 -5.25
N LEU A 44 5.78 6.43 -5.96
CA LEU A 44 4.94 7.60 -6.17
C LEU A 44 4.37 8.12 -4.84
N TRP A 45 3.94 7.23 -3.95
CA TRP A 45 3.47 7.58 -2.61
C TRP A 45 4.54 8.27 -1.77
N GLN A 46 5.79 7.76 -1.80
CA GLN A 46 6.92 8.40 -1.12
C GLN A 46 7.22 9.80 -1.66
N GLY A 47 6.95 10.04 -2.95
CA GLY A 47 7.10 11.35 -3.59
C GLY A 47 6.08 12.41 -3.15
N VAL A 48 4.97 12.01 -2.52
CA VAL A 48 4.00 12.95 -1.94
C VAL A 48 4.53 13.39 -0.59
N THR A 49 5.08 14.60 -0.51
CA THR A 49 5.66 15.16 0.73
C THR A 49 4.65 15.95 1.55
N ASP A 50 3.60 16.47 0.92
CA ASP A 50 2.57 17.23 1.59
C ASP A 50 1.56 16.33 2.32
N GLN A 51 1.29 16.65 3.58
CA GLN A 51 0.43 15.83 4.45
C GLN A 51 -1.05 15.91 4.05
N GLN A 52 -1.50 17.04 3.51
CA GLN A 52 -2.87 17.21 3.03
C GLN A 52 -3.09 16.41 1.75
N ASP A 53 -2.11 16.39 0.85
CA ASP A 53 -2.17 15.59 -0.37
C ASP A 53 -2.12 14.08 -0.08
N ARG A 54 -1.31 13.65 0.89
CA ARG A 54 -1.36 12.27 1.41
C ARG A 54 -2.75 11.90 1.91
N ALA A 55 -3.40 12.78 2.68
CA ALA A 55 -4.74 12.55 3.20
C ALA A 55 -5.79 12.42 2.08
N LYS A 56 -5.69 13.23 1.01
CA LYS A 56 -6.59 13.14 -0.15
C LYS A 56 -6.43 11.80 -0.86
N VAL A 57 -5.20 11.38 -1.15
CA VAL A 57 -4.93 10.10 -1.82
C VAL A 57 -5.45 8.93 -0.99
N LEU A 58 -5.23 8.93 0.33
CA LEU A 58 -5.79 7.90 1.22
C LEU A 58 -7.32 7.89 1.21
N ALA A 59 -7.97 9.06 1.20
CA ALA A 59 -9.42 9.15 1.10
C ALA A 59 -9.95 8.58 -0.23
N MET A 60 -9.25 8.84 -1.34
CA MET A 60 -9.58 8.29 -2.65
C MET A 60 -9.43 6.76 -2.68
N VAL A 61 -8.32 6.23 -2.15
CA VAL A 61 -8.11 4.78 -2.07
C VAL A 61 -9.21 4.12 -1.22
N LYS A 62 -9.55 4.68 -0.06
CA LYS A 62 -10.65 4.18 0.78
C LYS A 62 -12.00 4.18 0.06
N ALA A 63 -12.30 5.24 -0.69
CA ALA A 63 -13.54 5.33 -1.47
C ALA A 63 -13.58 4.26 -2.57
N ILE A 64 -12.45 4.02 -3.25
CA ILE A 64 -12.30 2.97 -4.26
C ILE A 64 -12.52 1.59 -3.64
N THR A 65 -11.84 1.26 -2.54
CA THR A 65 -11.99 -0.03 -1.84
C THR A 65 -13.44 -0.25 -1.38
N HIS A 66 -14.08 0.78 -0.80
CA HIS A 66 -15.49 0.68 -0.38
C HIS A 66 -16.46 0.46 -1.57
N THR A 67 -16.17 1.06 -2.73
CA THR A 67 -16.98 0.88 -3.94
C THR A 67 -16.86 -0.53 -4.51
N PHE A 68 -15.68 -1.15 -4.40
CA PHE A 68 -15.48 -2.54 -4.80
C PHE A 68 -16.08 -3.52 -3.79
N ALA A 69 -15.95 -3.26 -2.49
CA ALA A 69 -16.54 -4.06 -1.43
C ALA A 69 -18.08 -4.05 -1.46
N SER A 70 -18.72 -2.95 -1.89
CA SER A 70 -20.18 -2.89 -2.03
C SER A 70 -20.72 -3.58 -3.30
N ARG A 71 -19.83 -4.03 -4.19
CA ARG A 71 -20.20 -4.66 -5.48
C ARG A 71 -19.91 -6.16 -5.53
N ALA A 72 -19.20 -6.70 -4.54
CA ALA A 72 -18.96 -8.13 -4.35
C ALA A 72 -20.03 -8.75 -3.44
#